data_AF-A0A965J6U5-F1
#
_entry.id   AF-A0A965J6U5-F1
#
_cell.length_a   1.000
_cell.length_b   1.000
_cell.length_c   1.000
_cell.angle_alpha   90.00
_cell.angle_beta   90.00
_cell.angle_gamma   90.00
#
_symmetry.space_group_name_H-M   'P 1'
#
loop_
_entity.id
_entity.type
_entity.pdbx_description
1 polymer ?
#
loop_
_entity_poly.entity_id
_entity_poly.type
_entity_poly.pdbx_seq_one_letter_code
_entity_poly.pdbx_strand_id
1 'polypeptide(L)'
;MLIQKHPDIYYFPSFEWIQEDLRDYRFYKADLAHPNSQAIDYIWKKFITTFYNKDQQLLFEVLEDYTKFQNHISENRSASDLQHQQNLLKKIKSMAPHWMPNAH
;
A
#
# COMPACT_ATOMS: atom_id res chain seq x y z
N MET A 1 24.91 8.13 15.51
CA MET A 1 23.47 7.79 15.35
C MET A 1 23.29 6.28 15.30
N LEU A 2 22.17 5.72 15.76
CA LEU A 2 21.90 4.27 15.80
C LEU A 2 22.17 3.56 14.46
N ILE A 3 21.82 4.21 13.35
CA ILE A 3 22.04 3.71 11.98
C ILE A 3 23.54 3.51 11.66
N GLN A 4 24.42 4.37 12.20
CA GLN A 4 25.87 4.23 11.99
C GLN A 4 26.48 3.05 12.74
N LYS A 5 25.77 2.53 13.74
CA LYS A 5 26.23 1.36 14.54
C LYS A 5 25.65 0.04 14.03
N HIS A 6 24.66 0.08 13.14
CA HIS A 6 23.96 -1.10 12.64
C HIS A 6 23.71 -0.95 11.12
N PRO A 7 24.61 -1.47 10.27
CA PRO A 7 24.52 -1.28 8.82
C PRO A 7 23.29 -1.92 8.18
N ASP A 8 22.71 -2.93 8.84
CA ASP A 8 21.50 -3.63 8.36
C ASP A 8 20.20 -2.92 8.74
N ILE A 9 20.27 -1.79 9.45
CA ILE A 9 19.10 -1.01 9.84
C ILE A 9 18.93 0.15 8.86
N TYR A 10 17.75 0.22 8.25
CA TYR A 10 17.33 1.36 7.44
C TYR A 10 16.33 2.23 8.22
N TYR A 11 16.54 3.55 8.21
CA TYR A 11 15.61 4.50 8.80
C TYR A 11 14.66 5.05 7.73
N PHE A 12 13.36 4.85 7.96
CA PHE A 12 12.30 5.39 7.11
C PHE A 12 11.77 6.71 7.69
N PRO A 13 11.94 7.85 7.01
CA PRO A 13 11.69 9.19 7.56
C PRO A 13 10.19 9.58 7.57
N SER A 14 9.35 8.69 8.10
CA SER A 14 7.90 8.91 8.17
C SER A 14 7.52 10.04 9.13
N PHE A 15 8.27 10.21 10.22
CA PHE A 15 8.00 11.24 11.21
C PHE A 15 8.25 12.64 10.64
N GLU A 16 9.34 12.81 9.90
CA GLU A 16 9.72 14.05 9.24
C GLU A 16 8.65 14.47 8.25
N TRP A 17 8.15 13.57 7.40
CA TRP A 17 7.05 13.91 6.49
C TRP A 17 5.75 14.29 7.21
N ILE A 18 5.45 13.67 8.35
CA ILE A 18 4.28 14.07 9.15
C ILE A 18 4.46 15.49 9.73
N GLN A 19 5.66 15.84 10.17
CA GLN A 19 5.94 17.13 10.80
C GLN A 19 6.20 18.27 9.80
N GLU A 20 6.76 17.96 8.64
CA GLU A 20 7.19 18.94 7.63
C GLU A 20 6.15 19.07 6.51
N ASP A 21 5.78 17.97 5.85
CA ASP A 21 4.87 18.00 4.69
C ASP A 21 3.38 18.01 5.10
N LEU A 22 3.03 17.32 6.19
CA LEU A 22 1.63 17.06 6.61
C LEU A 22 1.25 17.73 7.94
N ARG A 23 1.87 18.86 8.24
CA ARG A 23 1.71 19.57 9.53
C ARG A 23 0.30 20.09 9.80
N ASP A 24 -0.46 20.39 8.76
CA ASP A 24 -1.81 20.96 8.88
C ASP A 24 -2.79 19.96 9.54
N TYR A 25 -3.58 20.43 10.51
CA TYR A 25 -4.58 19.64 11.23
C TYR A 25 -5.58 18.91 10.32
N ARG A 26 -5.78 19.39 9.08
CA ARG A 26 -6.60 18.72 8.07
C ARG A 26 -6.11 17.30 7.74
N PHE A 27 -4.86 16.97 8.05
CA PHE A 27 -4.26 15.66 7.84
C PHE A 27 -4.36 14.75 9.06
N TYR A 28 -5.00 15.21 10.12
CA TYR A 28 -5.22 14.46 11.34
C TYR A 28 -6.69 14.04 11.46
N LYS A 29 -6.94 12.99 12.26
CA LYS A 29 -8.28 12.61 12.67
C LYS A 29 -8.83 13.63 13.68
N ALA A 30 -10.10 13.46 14.05
CA ALA A 30 -10.76 14.32 15.04
C ALA A 30 -10.05 14.37 16.41
N ASP A 31 -9.21 13.39 16.72
CA ASP A 31 -8.38 13.36 17.93
C ASP A 31 -7.16 14.28 17.87
N LEU A 32 -6.88 14.91 16.72
CA LEU A 32 -5.76 15.82 16.47
C LEU A 32 -4.37 15.19 16.73
N ALA A 33 -4.29 13.86 16.80
CA ALA A 33 -3.07 13.13 17.12
C ALA A 33 -2.71 12.10 16.05
N HIS A 34 -3.71 11.38 15.53
CA HIS A 34 -3.48 10.35 14.53
C HIS A 34 -3.64 10.89 13.11
N PRO A 35 -2.79 10.47 12.15
CA PRO A 35 -2.99 10.82 10.75
C PRO A 35 -4.30 10.25 10.23
N ASN A 36 -4.97 11.01 9.37
CA ASN A 36 -6.16 10.55 8.65
C ASN A 36 -5.78 9.70 7.42
N SER A 37 -6.78 9.21 6.69
CA SER A 37 -6.56 8.36 5.51
C SER A 37 -5.67 9.01 4.46
N GLN A 38 -5.88 10.31 4.18
CA GLN A 38 -5.07 11.03 3.19
C GLN A 38 -3.58 11.08 3.59
N ALA A 39 -3.30 11.33 4.87
CA ALA A 39 -1.93 11.32 5.39
C ALA A 39 -1.31 9.91 5.35
N ILE A 40 -2.09 8.88 5.72
CA ILE A 40 -1.66 7.49 5.64
C ILE A 40 -1.31 7.12 4.19
N ASP A 41 -2.16 7.47 3.23
CA ASP A 41 -1.94 7.18 1.81
C ASP A 41 -0.67 7.87 1.28
N TYR A 42 -0.39 9.09 1.74
CA TYR A 42 0.85 9.79 1.38
C TYR A 42 2.10 9.04 1.87
N ILE A 43 2.12 8.67 3.15
CA ILE A 43 3.24 7.92 3.74
C ILE A 43 3.35 6.53 3.13
N TRP A 44 2.23 5.87 2.84
CA TRP A 44 2.19 4.56 2.19
C TRP A 44 2.83 4.61 0.79
N LYS A 45 2.49 5.62 -0.02
CA LYS A 45 3.13 5.82 -1.34
C LYS A 45 4.64 6.00 -1.20
N LYS A 46 5.09 6.82 -0.25
CA LYS A 46 6.53 6.99 0.00
C LYS A 46 7.19 5.67 0.38
N PHE A 47 6.59 4.92 1.31
CA PHE A 47 7.08 3.60 1.74
C PHE A 47 7.26 2.66 0.55
N ILE A 48 6.23 2.55 -0.29
CA ILE A 48 6.26 1.71 -1.48
C ILE A 48 7.37 2.15 -2.45
N THR A 49 7.53 3.45 -2.69
CA THR A 49 8.57 3.96 -3.58
C THR A 49 9.99 3.83 -3.03
N THR A 50 10.17 3.83 -1.70
CA THR A 50 11.48 3.73 -1.04
C THR A 50 12.00 2.30 -1.03
N PHE A 51 11.13 1.31 -0.77
CA PHE A 51 11.56 -0.06 -0.50
C PHE A 51 11.32 -1.04 -1.65
N TYR A 52 10.50 -0.68 -2.63
CA TYR A 52 10.11 -1.60 -3.69
C TYR A 52 10.50 -1.06 -5.07
N ASN A 53 10.87 -1.97 -5.97
CA ASN A 53 11.18 -1.65 -7.36
C ASN A 53 9.90 -1.42 -8.17
N LYS A 54 10.02 -0.92 -9.40
CA LYS A 54 8.86 -0.57 -10.25
C LYS A 54 7.88 -1.74 -10.46
N ASP A 55 8.38 -2.96 -10.64
CA ASP A 55 7.53 -4.13 -10.87
C ASP A 55 6.70 -4.47 -9.63
N GLN A 56 7.31 -4.36 -8.45
CA GLN A 56 6.64 -4.53 -7.17
C GLN A 56 5.66 -3.40 -6.88
N GLN A 57 5.99 -2.16 -7.24
CA GLN A 57 5.07 -1.02 -7.11
C GLN A 57 3.80 -1.24 -7.93
N LEU A 58 3.92 -1.71 -9.18
CA LEU A 58 2.79 -2.08 -10.03
C LEU A 58 1.95 -3.21 -9.40
N LEU A 59 2.59 -4.19 -8.75
CA LEU A 59 1.87 -5.23 -8.01
C LEU A 59 1.04 -4.64 -6.87
N PHE A 60 1.58 -3.68 -6.10
CA PHE A 60 0.84 -3.01 -5.04
C PHE A 60 -0.37 -2.22 -5.56
N GLU A 61 -0.28 -1.61 -6.74
CA GLU A 61 -1.43 -0.94 -7.38
C GLU A 61 -2.55 -1.95 -7.70
N VAL A 62 -2.22 -3.11 -8.28
CA VAL A 62 -3.21 -4.16 -8.57
C VAL A 62 -3.80 -4.74 -7.28
N LEU A 63 -3.01 -4.87 -6.21
CA LEU A 63 -3.49 -5.32 -4.89
C LEU A 63 -4.43 -4.29 -4.25
N GLU A 64 -4.17 -3.00 -4.42
CA GLU A 64 -5.04 -1.93 -3.97
C GLU A 64 -6.39 -1.97 -4.71
N ASP A 65 -6.36 -2.13 -6.04
CA ASP A 65 -7.56 -2.30 -6.87
C ASP A 65 -8.37 -3.53 -6.45
N TYR A 66 -7.69 -4.67 -6.21
CA TYR A 66 -8.34 -5.88 -5.73
C TYR A 66 -9.00 -5.67 -4.37
N THR A 67 -8.32 -5.01 -3.43
CA THR A 67 -8.85 -4.74 -2.09
C THR A 67 -10.06 -3.82 -2.16
N LYS A 68 -10.01 -2.75 -2.95
CA LYS A 68 -11.15 -1.85 -3.20
C LYS A 68 -12.33 -2.61 -3.80
N PHE A 69 -12.07 -3.44 -4.81
CA PHE A 69 -13.09 -4.27 -5.43
C PHE A 69 -13.74 -5.21 -4.41
N GLN A 70 -12.96 -5.90 -3.56
CA GLN A 70 -13.51 -6.77 -2.51
C GLN A 70 -14.33 -6.01 -1.47
N ASN A 71 -13.96 -4.77 -1.14
CA ASN A 71 -14.70 -3.96 -0.18
C ASN A 71 -16.01 -3.38 -0.74
N HIS A 72 -16.11 -3.21 -2.06
CA HIS A 72 -17.29 -2.63 -2.71
C HIS A 72 -18.23 -3.66 -3.35
N ILE A 73 -17.78 -4.89 -3.60
CA ILE A 73 -18.58 -5.89 -4.29
C ILE A 73 -19.79 -6.35 -3.46
N SER A 74 -20.97 -6.38 -4.09
CA SER A 74 -22.19 -6.88 -3.45
C SER A 74 -22.18 -8.41 -3.31
N GLU A 75 -22.98 -8.94 -2.38
CA GLU A 75 -23.12 -10.40 -2.18
C GLU A 75 -23.68 -11.12 -3.42
N ASN A 76 -24.53 -10.44 -4.21
CA ASN A 76 -25.07 -10.99 -5.45
C ASN A 76 -24.14 -10.70 -6.63
N ARG A 77 -23.10 -11.54 -6.78
CA ARG A 77 -22.05 -11.36 -7.79
C ARG A 77 -22.58 -11.64 -9.20
N SER A 78 -22.46 -10.67 -10.08
CA SER A 78 -22.74 -10.86 -11.50
C SER A 78 -21.63 -11.66 -12.19
N ALA A 79 -21.91 -12.20 -13.38
CA ALA A 79 -20.88 -12.83 -14.21
C ALA A 79 -19.72 -11.86 -14.55
N SER A 80 -20.03 -10.56 -14.69
CA SER A 80 -19.02 -9.53 -14.95
C SER A 80 -18.10 -9.33 -13.75
N ASP A 81 -18.65 -9.35 -12.52
CA ASP A 81 -17.87 -9.22 -11.29
C ASP A 81 -16.90 -10.39 -11.11
N LEU A 82 -17.38 -11.62 -11.34
CA LEU A 82 -16.55 -12.81 -11.28
C LEU A 82 -15.42 -12.76 -12.32
N GLN A 83 -15.71 -12.29 -13.53
CA GLN A 83 -14.70 -12.13 -14.58
C GLN A 83 -13.66 -11.06 -14.20
N HIS A 84 -14.10 -9.93 -13.68
CA HIS A 84 -13.20 -8.87 -13.21
C HIS A 84 -12.29 -9.37 -12.09
N GLN A 85 -12.85 -10.05 -11.09
CA GLN A 85 -12.08 -10.68 -10.01
C GLN A 85 -11.03 -11.64 -10.54
N GLN A 86 -11.40 -12.52 -11.49
CA GLN A 86 -10.47 -13.46 -12.10
C GLN A 86 -9.34 -12.76 -12.85
N ASN A 87 -9.63 -11.66 -13.54
CA ASN A 87 -8.62 -10.89 -14.27
C ASN A 87 -7.61 -10.25 -13.30
N LEU A 88 -8.06 -9.71 -12.17
CA LEU A 88 -7.18 -9.17 -11.13
C LEU A 88 -6.31 -10.25 -10.51
N LEU A 89 -6.89 -11.41 -10.15
CA LEU A 89 -6.14 -12.53 -9.58
C LEU A 89 -5.09 -13.08 -10.55
N LYS A 90 -5.39 -13.15 -11.84
CA LYS A 90 -4.41 -13.55 -12.88
C LYS A 90 -3.23 -12.56 -12.94
N LYS A 91 -3.50 -11.26 -12.93
CA LYS A 91 -2.46 -10.21 -12.91
C LYS A 91 -1.57 -10.33 -11.67
N ILE A 92 -2.18 -10.45 -10.49
CA ILE A 92 -1.46 -10.64 -9.22
C ILE A 92 -0.54 -11.85 -9.31
N LYS A 93 -1.05 -13.01 -9.75
CA LYS A 93 -0.25 -14.24 -9.88
C LYS A 93 0.92 -14.09 -10.86
N SER A 94 0.73 -13.40 -11.98
CA SER A 94 1.81 -13.19 -12.96
C SER A 94 2.93 -12.26 -12.46
N MET A 95 2.62 -11.39 -11.50
CA MET A 95 3.53 -10.39 -10.96
C MET A 95 4.07 -10.76 -9.57
N ALA A 96 3.47 -11.77 -8.93
CA ALA A 96 3.82 -12.22 -7.60
C ALA A 96 5.25 -12.79 -7.58
N PRO A 97 6.10 -12.35 -6.63
CA PRO A 97 7.41 -12.94 -6.44
C PRO A 97 7.32 -14.43 -6.09
N HIS A 98 8.31 -15.21 -6.48
CA HIS A 98 8.43 -16.64 -6.19
C HIS A 98 8.29 -17.04 -4.70
N TRP A 99 8.55 -16.12 -3.77
CA TRP A 99 8.42 -16.37 -2.33
C TRP A 99 6.98 -16.17 -1.81
N MET A 100 6.06 -15.64 -2.60
CA MET A 100 4.66 -15.50 -2.19
C MET A 100 3.99 -16.90 -2.14
N PRO A 101 3.37 -17.30 -1.01
CA PRO A 101 2.92 -18.68 -0.78
C PRO A 101 1.88 -19.25 -1.75
N ASN A 102 1.36 -18.48 -2.71
CA ASN A 102 0.29 -18.89 -3.64
C ASN A 102 0.67 -18.72 -5.13
N ALA A 103 1.98 -18.72 -5.47
CA ALA A 103 2.49 -18.60 -6.84
C ALA A 103 2.57 -19.95 -7.62
N HIS A 104 1.96 -21.03 -7.10
CA HIS A 104 1.84 -22.33 -7.76
C HIS A 104 0.38 -22.72 -7.97
#